data_AF-A0A1F3V5Y0-F1
#
_entry.id   AF-A0A1F3V5Y0-F1
#
_cell.length_a   1.000
_cell.length_b   1.000
_cell.length_c   1.000
_cell.angle_alpha   90.00
_cell.angle_beta   90.00
_cell.angle_gamma   90.00
#
_symmetry.space_group_name_H-M   'P 1'
#
loop_
_entity.id
_entity.type
_entity.pdbx_description
1 polymer ?
#
loop_
_entity_poly.entity_id
_entity_poly.type
_entity_poly.pdbx_seq_one_letter_code
_entity_poly.pdbx_strand_id
1 'polypeptide(L)'
;MRHTHVRIIFLISLLVSLGTFSAHAVLRIANSCSSELIATAKSVTDLETPLSSSASLQKIRVTFNLKSIIRGAAQDEFFMDFLKHGPVEIISGENYQLILNNGWICAIKKL
;
A
#
# COMPACT_ATOMS: atom_id res chain seq x y z
N MET A 1 -37.25 -7.43 59.80
CA MET A 1 -37.49 -7.54 58.35
C MET A 1 -36.79 -6.41 57.61
N ARG A 2 -35.73 -6.71 56.85
CA ARG A 2 -35.41 -6.21 55.50
C ARG A 2 -33.93 -6.47 55.22
N HIS A 3 -33.69 -7.60 54.56
CA HIS A 3 -32.54 -7.78 53.69
C HIS A 3 -32.69 -6.85 52.49
N THR A 4 -31.63 -6.16 52.11
CA THR A 4 -31.36 -5.94 50.68
C THR A 4 -29.88 -5.73 50.45
N HIS A 5 -29.31 -6.75 49.80
CA HIS A 5 -27.99 -6.77 49.22
C HIS A 5 -27.84 -5.62 48.21
N VAL A 6 -26.81 -4.77 48.36
CA VAL A 6 -26.20 -4.10 47.21
C VAL A 6 -24.74 -4.49 47.22
N ARG A 7 -24.54 -5.69 46.67
CA ARG A 7 -23.26 -6.32 46.39
C ARG A 7 -22.48 -5.43 45.41
N ILE A 8 -21.23 -5.15 45.75
CA ILE A 8 -20.05 -5.57 44.96
C ILE A 8 -20.30 -5.58 43.44
N ILE A 9 -20.51 -4.40 42.84
CA ILE A 9 -20.46 -4.20 41.39
C ILE A 9 -19.79 -2.84 41.14
N PHE A 10 -18.54 -2.69 41.58
CA PHE A 10 -17.72 -1.54 41.17
C PHE A 10 -16.23 -1.88 41.09
N LEU A 11 -15.91 -3.16 40.87
CA LEU A 11 -14.53 -3.68 40.87
C LEU A 11 -14.25 -4.65 39.72
N ILE A 12 -15.02 -4.59 38.63
CA ILE A 12 -14.79 -5.41 37.41
C ILE A 12 -14.48 -4.52 36.19
N SER A 13 -14.59 -3.19 36.30
CA SER A 13 -14.36 -2.28 35.18
C SER A 13 -12.87 -2.00 34.89
N LEU A 14 -11.95 -2.41 35.76
CA LEU A 14 -10.52 -2.06 35.65
C LEU A 14 -9.63 -3.16 35.06
N LEU A 15 -10.18 -4.32 34.68
CA LEU A 15 -9.39 -5.47 34.20
C LEU A 15 -9.35 -5.63 32.67
N VAL A 16 -9.96 -4.73 31.89
CA VAL A 16 -10.06 -4.87 30.42
C VAL A 16 -9.06 -4.00 29.65
N SER A 17 -8.29 -3.12 30.31
CA SER A 17 -7.38 -2.20 29.61
C SER A 17 -5.97 -2.75 29.35
N LEU A 18 -5.66 -4.00 29.69
CA LEU A 18 -4.35 -4.63 29.44
C LEU A 18 -4.35 -5.59 28.25
N GLY A 19 -5.38 -5.51 27.40
CA GLY A 19 -5.33 -6.05 26.05
C GLY A 19 -4.51 -5.15 25.13
N THR A 20 -3.23 -4.91 25.45
CA THR A 20 -2.28 -4.34 24.50
C THR A 20 -2.09 -5.36 23.38
N PHE A 21 -2.95 -5.28 22.37
CA PHE A 21 -2.65 -5.79 21.04
C PHE A 21 -1.49 -4.96 20.52
N SER A 22 -0.29 -5.31 20.95
CA SER A 22 0.95 -4.90 20.32
C SER A 22 0.86 -5.39 18.87
N ALA A 23 0.43 -4.51 17.97
CA ALA A 23 0.53 -4.72 16.54
C ALA A 23 2.02 -4.79 16.21
N HIS A 24 2.59 -5.97 16.33
CA HIS A 24 3.93 -6.26 15.87
C HIS A 24 3.85 -6.09 14.35
N ALA A 25 4.48 -5.05 13.82
CA ALA A 25 4.68 -4.90 12.39
C ALA A 25 5.60 -6.03 11.93
N VAL A 26 5.02 -7.19 11.61
CA VAL A 26 5.75 -8.28 10.98
C VAL A 26 5.99 -7.85 9.55
N LEU A 27 7.20 -7.38 9.27
CA LEU A 27 7.66 -7.13 7.91
C LEU A 27 7.74 -8.49 7.19
N ARG A 28 6.64 -8.90 6.55
CA ARG A 28 6.66 -10.04 5.62
C ARG A 28 7.39 -9.58 4.36
N ILE A 29 8.70 -9.83 4.32
CA ILE A 29 9.47 -9.72 3.09
C ILE A 29 8.94 -10.81 2.16
N ALA A 30 8.12 -10.42 1.18
CA ALA A 30 7.70 -11.32 0.13
C ALA A 30 8.96 -11.73 -0.66
N ASN A 31 9.44 -12.94 -0.42
CA ASN A 31 10.72 -13.43 -0.96
C ASN A 31 10.64 -13.80 -2.47
N SER A 32 9.49 -13.59 -3.10
CA SER A 32 9.27 -13.89 -4.51
C SER A 32 8.42 -12.79 -5.15
N CYS A 33 9.06 -11.94 -5.94
CA CYS A 33 8.33 -11.09 -6.86
C CYS A 33 8.07 -11.89 -8.12
N SER A 34 6.80 -12.24 -8.34
CA SER A 34 6.37 -13.23 -9.33
C SER A 34 6.66 -12.82 -10.76
N SER A 35 6.62 -11.51 -11.05
CA SER A 35 6.68 -10.99 -12.42
C SER A 35 7.77 -9.94 -12.56
N GLU A 36 8.41 -9.93 -13.71
CA GLU A 36 9.41 -8.94 -14.09
C GLU A 36 9.16 -8.55 -15.55
N LEU A 37 9.05 -7.25 -15.82
CA LEU A 37 8.63 -6.77 -17.13
C LEU A 37 9.26 -5.40 -17.44
N ILE A 38 9.27 -5.06 -18.73
CA ILE A 38 9.62 -3.73 -19.22
C ILE A 38 8.34 -3.09 -19.74
N ALA A 39 8.03 -1.88 -19.27
CA ALA A 39 6.88 -1.12 -19.70
C ALA A 39 7.21 0.36 -19.90
N THR A 40 6.47 1.01 -20.79
CA THR A 40 6.56 2.45 -21.04
C THR A 40 5.47 3.17 -20.27
N ALA A 41 5.81 4.23 -19.51
CA ALA A 41 4.81 5.06 -18.87
C ALA A 41 4.04 5.86 -19.95
N LYS A 42 2.77 5.56 -20.15
CA LYS A 42 1.90 6.18 -21.16
C LYS A 42 1.33 7.51 -20.69
N SER A 43 0.93 7.59 -19.42
CA SER A 43 0.35 8.79 -18.83
C SER A 43 0.56 8.81 -17.33
N VAL A 44 0.69 10.02 -16.76
CA VAL A 44 0.80 10.26 -15.32
C VAL A 44 -0.28 11.28 -14.94
N THR A 45 -1.19 10.89 -14.05
CA THR A 45 -2.33 11.71 -13.65
C THR A 45 -2.31 11.91 -12.14
N ASP A 46 -2.43 13.15 -11.68
CA ASP A 46 -2.59 13.44 -10.26
C ASP A 46 -3.92 12.88 -9.74
N LEU A 47 -3.87 12.17 -8.61
CA LEU A 47 -5.06 11.73 -7.90
C LEU A 47 -5.38 12.78 -6.83
N GLU A 48 -6.54 13.40 -6.93
CA GLU A 48 -7.01 14.34 -5.90
C GLU A 48 -7.12 13.61 -4.56
N THR A 49 -6.29 14.00 -3.59
CA THR A 49 -6.43 13.58 -2.20
C THR A 49 -7.23 14.64 -1.45
N PRO A 50 -8.24 14.26 -0.64
CA PRO A 50 -9.03 15.23 0.12
C PRO A 50 -8.10 16.10 0.98
N LEU A 51 -8.19 17.42 0.79
CA LEU A 51 -7.38 18.46 1.43
C LEU A 51 -7.55 18.55 2.96
N SER A 52 -8.31 17.63 3.58
CA SER A 52 -8.77 17.71 4.97
C SER A 52 -7.73 17.26 6.01
N SER A 53 -6.51 16.89 5.60
CA SER A 53 -5.42 16.68 6.55
C SER A 53 -4.14 17.30 6.00
N SER A 54 -3.51 18.18 6.78
CA SER A 54 -2.25 18.87 6.52
C SER A 54 -1.03 17.95 6.31
N ALA A 55 -1.25 16.64 6.10
CA ALA A 55 -0.24 15.61 5.97
C ALA A 55 -0.61 14.47 4.99
N SER A 56 -1.62 14.63 4.11
CA SER A 56 -1.98 13.56 3.17
C SER A 56 -0.92 13.42 2.06
N LEU A 57 -0.30 12.25 1.96
CA LEU A 57 0.64 11.92 0.89
C LEU A 57 -0.08 11.96 -0.47
N GLN A 58 0.35 12.88 -1.34
CA GLN A 58 -0.18 13.04 -2.69
C GLN A 58 0.17 11.82 -3.54
N LYS A 59 -0.79 11.37 -4.35
CA LYS A 59 -0.64 10.22 -5.23
C LYS A 59 -0.79 10.59 -6.70
N ILE A 60 -0.11 9.86 -7.55
CA ILE A 60 -0.28 9.87 -9.01
C ILE A 60 -0.73 8.49 -9.45
N ARG A 61 -1.55 8.42 -10.50
CA ARG A 61 -1.83 7.20 -11.25
C ARG A 61 -1.01 7.19 -12.52
N VAL A 62 -0.25 6.13 -12.73
CA VAL A 62 0.53 5.92 -13.94
C VAL A 62 -0.09 4.79 -14.73
N THR A 63 -0.37 5.04 -16.00
CA THR A 63 -0.74 3.98 -16.97
C THR A 63 0.52 3.53 -17.69
N PHE A 64 0.75 2.23 -17.75
CA PHE A 64 1.88 1.60 -18.42
C PHE A 64 1.42 0.78 -19.61
N ASN A 65 2.17 0.88 -20.71
CA ASN A 65 2.09 -0.06 -21.83
C ASN A 65 3.21 -1.08 -21.73
N LEU A 66 2.86 -2.36 -21.73
CA LEU A 66 3.80 -3.46 -21.74
C LEU A 66 4.63 -3.43 -23.02
N LYS A 67 5.95 -3.53 -22.86
CA LYS A 67 6.90 -3.58 -23.96
C LYS A 67 7.53 -4.97 -24.09
N SER A 68 7.87 -5.61 -22.98
CA SER A 68 8.30 -7.01 -22.95
C SER A 68 8.14 -7.63 -21.57
N ILE A 69 7.98 -8.95 -21.53
CA ILE A 69 7.95 -9.73 -20.30
C ILE A 69 9.34 -10.39 -20.13
N ILE A 70 9.97 -10.18 -18.98
CA ILE A 70 11.20 -10.88 -18.58
C ILE A 70 10.83 -12.17 -17.84
N ARG A 71 9.85 -12.10 -16.93
CA ARG A 71 9.33 -13.23 -16.15
C ARG A 71 7.86 -13.04 -15.79
N GLY A 72 7.10 -14.14 -15.77
CA GLY A 72 5.71 -14.15 -15.33
C GLY A 72 4.73 -13.78 -16.44
N ALA A 73 3.61 -13.17 -16.08
CA ALA A 73 2.59 -12.71 -17.00
C ALA A 73 2.16 -11.28 -16.66
N ALA A 74 1.77 -10.52 -17.69
CA ALA A 74 1.27 -9.16 -17.57
C ALA A 74 0.24 -8.89 -18.68
N GLN A 75 -0.63 -7.91 -18.44
CA GLN A 75 -1.55 -7.39 -19.46
C GLN A 75 -0.84 -6.35 -20.32
N ASP A 76 -1.30 -6.17 -21.56
CA ASP A 76 -0.72 -5.21 -22.51
C ASP A 76 -0.74 -3.77 -22.01
N GLU A 77 -1.77 -3.40 -21.24
CA GLU A 77 -1.89 -2.11 -20.58
C GLU A 77 -2.38 -2.32 -19.13
N PHE A 78 -1.78 -1.60 -18.18
CA PHE A 78 -2.17 -1.64 -16.77
C PHE A 78 -1.85 -0.32 -16.08
N PHE A 79 -2.49 -0.03 -14.95
CA PHE A 79 -2.23 1.17 -14.17
C PHE A 79 -1.75 0.85 -12.76
N MET A 80 -0.97 1.76 -12.19
CA MET A 80 -0.48 1.66 -10.81
C MET A 80 -0.45 3.04 -10.16
N ASP A 81 -0.73 3.08 -8.86
CA ASP A 81 -0.72 4.31 -8.07
C ASP A 81 0.63 4.46 -7.34
N PHE A 82 1.26 5.63 -7.48
CA PHE A 82 2.53 5.97 -6.84
C PHE A 82 2.37 7.20 -5.96
N LEU A 83 3.35 7.42 -5.08
CA LEU A 83 3.49 8.70 -4.40
C LEU A 83 4.05 9.74 -5.38
N LYS A 84 3.43 10.91 -5.47
CA LYS A 84 3.85 11.99 -6.37
C LYS A 84 5.30 12.42 -6.12
N HIS A 85 5.67 12.49 -4.86
CA HIS A 85 7.04 12.82 -4.40
C HIS A 85 7.70 11.60 -3.76
N GLY A 86 7.51 10.43 -4.38
CA GLY A 86 8.10 9.17 -3.94
C GLY A 86 9.60 9.08 -4.24
N PRO A 87 10.23 7.92 -3.91
CA PRO A 87 11.65 7.68 -4.15
C PRO A 87 12.01 7.57 -5.64
N VAL A 88 11.03 7.38 -6.52
CA VAL A 88 11.22 7.31 -7.97
C VAL A 88 10.22 8.24 -8.63
N GLU A 89 10.73 9.17 -9.42
CA GLU A 89 9.92 10.05 -10.27
C GLU A 89 9.55 9.32 -11.56
N ILE A 90 8.25 9.30 -11.88
CA ILE A 90 7.71 8.64 -13.06
C ILE A 90 7.39 9.70 -14.12
N ILE A 91 7.97 9.55 -15.31
CA ILE A 91 7.87 10.49 -16.41
C ILE A 91 7.20 9.80 -17.58
N SER A 92 6.21 10.45 -18.18
CA SER A 92 5.52 9.93 -19.36
C SER A 92 6.47 9.79 -20.56
N GLY A 93 6.32 8.73 -21.34
CA GLY A 93 7.16 8.36 -22.48
C GLY A 93 8.39 7.52 -22.12
N GLU A 94 8.76 7.43 -20.85
CA GLU A 94 9.98 6.73 -20.41
C GLU A 94 9.75 5.23 -20.18
N ASN A 95 10.82 4.45 -20.30
CA ASN A 95 10.80 3.00 -20.08
C ASN A 95 11.25 2.65 -18.66
N TYR A 96 10.56 1.66 -18.09
CA TYR A 96 10.79 1.19 -16.74
C TYR A 96 10.84 -0.33 -16.71
N GLN A 97 11.78 -0.85 -15.94
CA GLN A 97 11.79 -2.24 -15.48
C GLN A 97 10.98 -2.32 -14.20
N LEU A 98 9.89 -3.08 -14.22
CA LEU A 98 8.99 -3.29 -13.10
C LEU A 98 9.14 -4.72 -12.59
N ILE A 99 9.35 -4.86 -11.29
CA ILE A 99 9.33 -6.13 -10.59
C ILE A 99 8.07 -6.15 -9.73
N LEU A 100 7.14 -7.04 -10.03
CA LEU A 100 5.80 -7.08 -9.45
C LEU A 100 5.57 -8.36 -8.65
N ASN A 101 4.72 -8.27 -7.63
CA ASN A 101 4.16 -9.40 -6.88
C ASN A 101 2.64 -9.24 -6.80
N ASN A 102 1.90 -10.08 -7.53
CA ASN A 102 0.42 -10.04 -7.55
C ASN A 102 -0.16 -8.63 -7.79
N GLY A 103 0.43 -7.88 -8.73
CA GLY A 103 0.00 -6.51 -9.06
C GLY A 103 0.58 -5.40 -8.18
N TRP A 104 1.35 -5.74 -7.14
CA TRP A 104 2.07 -4.76 -6.32
C TRP A 104 3.51 -4.58 -6.80
N ILE A 105 4.04 -3.35 -6.76
CA ILE A 105 5.45 -3.10 -7.06
C ILE A 105 6.33 -3.58 -5.91
N CYS A 106 7.26 -4.48 -6.22
CA CYS A 106 8.41 -4.77 -5.39
C CYS A 106 9.54 -3.78 -5.65
N ALA A 107 9.84 -3.54 -6.93
CA ALA A 107 10.92 -2.65 -7.35
C ALA A 107 10.59 -2.04 -8.72
N ILE A 108 11.14 -0.85 -8.94
CA ILE A 108 11.03 -0.11 -10.19
C ILE A 108 12.37 0.55 -10.49
N LYS A 109 12.79 0.47 -11.74
CA LYS A 109 14.03 1.09 -12.24
C LYS A 109 13.78 1.75 -13.59
N LYS A 110 14.20 2.99 -13.73
CA LYS A 110 14.23 3.69 -15.03
C LYS A 110 15.35 3.09 -15.90
N LEU A 111 15.04 2.83 -17.18
CA LEU A 111 15.97 2.26 -18.17
C LEU A 111 16.61 3.33 -19.04
#